data_AF-A0A099SHS5-F1
#
_entry.id   AF-A0A099SHS5-F1
#
_cell.length_a   1.000
_cell.length_b   1.000
_cell.length_c   1.000
_cell.angle_alpha   90.00
_cell.angle_beta   90.00
_cell.angle_gamma   90.00
#
_symmetry.space_group_name_H-M   'P 1'
#
loop_
_entity.id
_entity.type
_entity.pdbx_description
1 polymer ?
#
loop_
_entity_poly.entity_id
_entity_poly.type
_entity_poly.pdbx_seq_one_letter_code
_entity_poly.pdbx_strand_id
1 'polypeptide(L)'
;MLKTTGVRRLFSILLVFTILSGSMIGCSSTPVTAKVDDKLELAIKYLSESNYEEAILTYQEVIKIDPKNVQAYKGMSIAYCLNGKPDEAEEILVVGLKQTENDRLLQLTKAGLLEDNGKKEDAENYYKDLAAADKKYSKYYVSSLIRHEKTEKAIEFLESIGVQENYELLNLLAETYFLNDDKDKALACISQSLSLQPDQSGAYNLALKIYINRSEELIVLSNKLLEQNLDIQSQVLKFIALSKQKKYDDLFKFYEQLADQTKNMVLVKTTIASAWFDQGNIDKGTEILTNIKVDELSDAGILASLGNYYLANGDKQKARLFAERGVSINSEKLDNYLILYKSYLEEDDSLAKIWLMRFLLSNPYGLKEAKSELFKSGIKIFLNEIEQEDISKDIVSDILLDGEEPDDWCAYWMNSVYLDIQNNVAYFNVMTKDEAVTWVIPTANGLVTHTFNNIEKKNYIMRIHNPVVVSSELEMYPYSKQGNGDRYQQAIIQCLKDDSEDSEDSLGVIIGQGGPFEEILAKSGYSLDKFTFIDIGNN
;
A
#
# COMPACT_ATOMS: atom_id res chain seq x y z
N MET A 1 -50.93 -76.85 -14.35
CA MET A 1 -51.67 -76.49 -13.12
C MET A 1 -51.07 -75.21 -12.53
N LEU A 2 -51.88 -74.50 -11.74
CA LEU A 2 -51.59 -73.45 -10.75
C LEU A 2 -50.19 -73.59 -10.05
N LYS A 3 -49.51 -72.56 -9.52
CA LYS A 3 -49.82 -71.14 -9.25
C LYS A 3 -48.52 -70.35 -8.96
N THR A 4 -48.57 -69.01 -9.07
CA THR A 4 -47.86 -67.95 -8.28
C THR A 4 -46.83 -68.41 -7.22
N THR A 5 -45.62 -67.85 -7.06
CA THR A 5 -45.15 -66.43 -6.98
C THR A 5 -43.62 -66.38 -7.27
N GLY A 6 -42.91 -65.26 -7.41
CA GLY A 6 -43.26 -63.84 -7.41
C GLY A 6 -41.99 -62.97 -7.51
N VAL A 7 -41.99 -62.04 -8.48
CA VAL A 7 -41.29 -60.74 -8.51
C VAL A 7 -40.02 -60.59 -7.64
N ARG A 8 -38.83 -60.89 -8.18
CA ARG A 8 -37.55 -60.44 -7.57
C ARG A 8 -36.32 -60.30 -8.49
N ARG A 9 -36.49 -60.21 -9.82
CA ARG A 9 -35.37 -60.07 -10.80
C ARG A 9 -35.60 -59.09 -11.96
N LEU A 10 -36.54 -58.15 -11.82
CA LEU A 10 -36.83 -57.13 -12.86
C LEU A 10 -36.84 -55.68 -12.35
N PHE A 11 -36.35 -55.43 -11.13
CA PHE A 11 -36.15 -54.09 -10.56
C PHE A 11 -34.67 -53.74 -10.32
N SER A 12 -33.74 -54.54 -10.85
CA SER A 12 -32.29 -54.40 -10.64
C SER A 12 -31.54 -53.75 -11.82
N ILE A 13 -32.27 -53.19 -12.80
CA ILE A 13 -31.70 -52.48 -13.97
C ILE A 13 -32.19 -51.02 -14.02
N LEU A 14 -33.10 -50.61 -13.13
CA LEU A 14 -33.65 -49.25 -13.05
C LEU A 14 -33.34 -48.54 -11.72
N LEU A 15 -32.29 -48.99 -11.01
CA LEU A 15 -31.75 -48.33 -9.82
C LEU A 15 -30.20 -48.32 -9.80
N VAL A 16 -29.60 -48.25 -10.99
CA VAL A 16 -28.15 -48.07 -11.21
C VAL A 16 -27.87 -46.77 -11.99
N PHE A 17 -28.91 -45.97 -12.25
CA PHE A 17 -28.82 -44.71 -13.02
C PHE A 17 -29.13 -43.45 -12.19
N THR A 18 -29.21 -43.56 -10.86
CA THR A 18 -29.53 -42.44 -9.95
C THR A 18 -28.59 -42.31 -8.74
N ILE A 19 -27.53 -43.13 -8.63
CA ILE A 19 -26.51 -43.02 -7.57
C ILE A 19 -25.10 -43.22 -8.15
N LEU A 20 -24.69 -42.32 -9.05
CA LEU A 20 -23.28 -42.03 -9.37
C LEU A 20 -23.10 -40.66 -10.09
N SER A 21 -24.05 -39.75 -9.87
CA SER A 21 -24.06 -38.36 -10.37
C SER A 21 -24.14 -37.38 -9.20
N GLY A 22 -23.41 -37.65 -8.11
CA GLY A 22 -23.72 -37.09 -6.79
C GLY A 22 -22.54 -36.95 -5.83
N SER A 23 -21.37 -36.54 -6.33
CA SER A 23 -20.31 -35.92 -5.49
C SER A 23 -19.17 -35.30 -6.32
N MET A 24 -19.51 -34.49 -7.33
CA MET A 24 -18.66 -33.34 -7.64
C MET A 24 -19.37 -32.12 -7.05
N ILE A 25 -18.93 -31.70 -5.86
CA ILE A 25 -19.18 -30.33 -5.40
C ILE A 25 -18.12 -29.46 -6.08
N GLY A 26 -18.25 -29.34 -7.40
CA GLY A 26 -17.67 -28.22 -8.13
C GLY A 26 -18.66 -27.08 -8.03
N CYS A 27 -18.22 -25.88 -7.64
CA CYS A 27 -19.04 -24.69 -7.74
C CYS A 27 -19.44 -24.48 -9.21
N SER A 28 -20.67 -24.86 -9.55
CA SER A 28 -21.29 -24.46 -10.81
C SER A 28 -21.67 -22.99 -10.69
N SER A 29 -20.70 -22.09 -10.89
CA SER A 29 -20.99 -20.71 -11.20
C SER A 29 -21.95 -20.72 -12.41
N THR A 30 -23.07 -20.03 -12.28
CA THR A 30 -24.00 -19.91 -13.40
C THR A 30 -23.29 -19.15 -14.54
N PRO A 31 -23.65 -19.36 -15.81
CA PRO A 31 -23.02 -18.62 -16.92
C PRO A 31 -23.14 -17.09 -16.79
N VAL A 32 -24.10 -16.60 -16.01
CA VAL A 32 -24.28 -15.18 -15.71
C VAL A 32 -23.30 -14.71 -14.63
N THR A 33 -23.12 -15.46 -13.53
CA THR A 33 -22.16 -15.09 -12.47
C THR A 33 -20.72 -15.15 -12.97
N ALA A 34 -20.34 -16.19 -13.71
CA ALA A 34 -19.00 -16.27 -14.33
C ALA A 34 -18.71 -15.05 -15.23
N LYS A 35 -19.70 -14.62 -16.03
CA LYS A 35 -19.59 -13.43 -16.89
C LYS A 35 -19.52 -12.11 -16.11
N VAL A 36 -20.04 -12.06 -14.87
CA VAL A 36 -19.87 -10.91 -13.96
C VAL A 36 -18.47 -10.91 -13.38
N ASP A 37 -18.00 -12.05 -12.88
CA ASP A 37 -16.67 -12.21 -12.28
C ASP A 37 -15.56 -11.87 -13.31
N ASP A 38 -15.64 -12.41 -14.54
CA ASP A 38 -14.74 -12.10 -15.65
C ASP A 38 -14.67 -10.59 -15.97
N LYS A 39 -15.80 -9.88 -15.84
CA LYS A 39 -15.88 -8.44 -16.10
C LYS A 39 -15.34 -7.60 -14.94
N LEU A 40 -15.54 -8.03 -13.70
CA LEU A 40 -14.92 -7.38 -12.55
C LEU A 40 -13.39 -7.48 -12.65
N GLU A 41 -12.84 -8.66 -12.95
CA GLU A 41 -11.39 -8.84 -13.14
C GLU A 41 -10.85 -8.03 -14.33
N LEU A 42 -11.58 -7.95 -15.46
CA LEU A 42 -11.21 -7.09 -16.58
C LEU A 42 -11.18 -5.60 -16.18
N ALA A 43 -12.14 -5.13 -15.38
CA ALA A 43 -12.16 -3.74 -14.91
C ALA A 43 -11.00 -3.45 -13.92
N ILE A 44 -10.67 -4.41 -13.04
CA ILE A 44 -9.51 -4.31 -12.14
C ILE A 44 -8.20 -4.26 -12.95
N LYS A 45 -8.10 -5.06 -14.01
CA LYS A 45 -6.97 -5.00 -14.94
C LYS A 45 -6.86 -3.61 -15.59
N TYR A 46 -7.95 -3.07 -16.15
CA TYR A 46 -7.94 -1.73 -16.72
C TYR A 46 -7.52 -0.66 -15.71
N LEU A 47 -7.99 -0.72 -14.47
CA LEU A 47 -7.51 0.15 -13.38
C LEU A 47 -6.00 0.04 -13.14
N SER A 48 -5.45 -1.18 -13.12
CA SER A 48 -4.01 -1.41 -12.92
C SER A 48 -3.13 -0.95 -14.09
N GLU A 49 -3.73 -0.76 -15.26
CA GLU A 49 -3.10 -0.22 -16.48
C GLU A 49 -3.36 1.30 -16.66
N SER A 50 -4.01 1.95 -15.69
CA SER A 50 -4.46 3.34 -15.75
C SER A 50 -5.48 3.68 -16.85
N ASN A 51 -6.15 2.65 -17.41
CA ASN A 51 -7.20 2.76 -18.42
C ASN A 51 -8.57 3.00 -17.74
N TYR A 52 -8.73 4.18 -17.13
CA TYR A 52 -9.85 4.44 -16.22
C TYR A 52 -11.21 4.53 -16.93
N GLU A 53 -11.28 5.11 -18.13
CA GLU A 53 -12.46 5.12 -19.00
C GLU A 53 -12.98 3.69 -19.29
N GLU A 54 -12.09 2.79 -19.69
CA GLU A 54 -12.40 1.38 -19.97
C GLU A 54 -12.86 0.65 -18.71
N ALA A 55 -12.23 0.93 -17.55
CA ALA A 55 -12.69 0.40 -16.26
C ALA A 55 -14.11 0.87 -15.92
N ILE A 56 -14.40 2.17 -16.05
CA ILE A 56 -15.73 2.75 -15.82
C ILE A 56 -16.77 2.10 -16.74
N LEU A 57 -16.49 1.99 -18.04
CA LEU A 57 -17.39 1.33 -19.00
C LEU A 57 -17.61 -0.15 -18.66
N THR A 58 -16.57 -0.86 -18.22
CA THR A 58 -16.67 -2.28 -17.85
C THR A 58 -17.50 -2.46 -16.57
N TYR A 59 -17.33 -1.62 -15.55
CA TYR A 59 -18.19 -1.66 -14.36
C TYR A 59 -19.65 -1.27 -14.67
N GLN A 60 -19.89 -0.32 -15.58
CA GLN A 60 -21.25 -0.02 -16.06
C GLN A 60 -21.91 -1.25 -16.72
N GLU A 61 -21.15 -2.09 -17.43
CA GLU A 61 -21.68 -3.35 -17.96
C GLU A 61 -22.00 -4.38 -16.87
N VAL A 62 -21.20 -4.46 -15.80
CA VAL A 62 -21.54 -5.31 -14.64
C VAL A 62 -22.83 -4.83 -14.00
N ILE A 63 -22.98 -3.53 -13.74
CA ILE A 63 -24.20 -2.94 -13.14
C ILE A 63 -25.44 -3.16 -14.02
N LYS A 64 -25.30 -3.19 -15.36
CA LYS A 64 -26.40 -3.54 -16.29
C LYS A 64 -26.81 -5.02 -16.21
N ILE A 65 -25.90 -5.92 -15.83
CA ILE A 65 -26.16 -7.36 -15.70
C ILE A 65 -26.70 -7.68 -14.30
N ASP A 66 -26.08 -7.09 -13.27
CA ASP A 66 -26.43 -7.22 -11.86
C ASP A 66 -26.51 -5.83 -11.19
N PRO A 67 -27.71 -5.21 -11.16
CA PRO A 67 -27.91 -3.91 -10.53
C PRO A 67 -27.71 -3.88 -9.01
N LYS A 68 -27.46 -5.03 -8.36
CA LYS A 68 -27.14 -5.10 -6.93
C LYS A 68 -25.65 -5.40 -6.67
N ASN A 69 -24.80 -5.35 -7.70
CA ASN A 69 -23.39 -5.67 -7.56
C ASN A 69 -22.60 -4.59 -6.81
N VAL A 70 -22.42 -4.79 -5.50
CA VAL A 70 -21.65 -3.90 -4.61
C VAL A 70 -20.24 -3.63 -5.13
N GLN A 71 -19.53 -4.65 -5.64
CA GLN A 71 -18.16 -4.50 -6.11
C GLN A 71 -18.07 -3.63 -7.36
N ALA A 72 -19.05 -3.70 -8.27
CA ALA A 72 -19.08 -2.84 -9.44
C ALA A 72 -19.32 -1.36 -9.08
N TYR A 73 -20.20 -1.07 -8.11
CA TYR A 73 -20.38 0.31 -7.62
C TYR A 73 -19.11 0.86 -6.94
N LYS A 74 -18.46 0.07 -6.08
CA LYS A 74 -17.19 0.45 -5.43
C LYS A 74 -16.05 0.64 -6.44
N GLY A 75 -15.90 -0.30 -7.37
CA GLY A 75 -14.89 -0.25 -8.42
C GLY A 75 -15.09 0.95 -9.34
N MET A 76 -16.33 1.24 -9.74
CA MET A 76 -16.67 2.39 -10.58
C MET A 76 -16.42 3.73 -9.87
N SER A 77 -16.73 3.85 -8.58
CA SER A 77 -16.41 5.09 -7.83
C SER A 77 -14.90 5.31 -7.72
N ILE A 78 -14.12 4.25 -7.44
CA ILE A 78 -12.65 4.35 -7.37
C ILE A 78 -12.06 4.65 -8.75
N ALA A 79 -12.64 4.11 -9.83
CA ALA A 79 -12.27 4.44 -11.21
C ALA A 79 -12.52 5.91 -11.54
N TYR A 80 -13.62 6.50 -11.07
CA TYR A 80 -13.88 7.93 -11.21
C TYR A 80 -12.90 8.78 -10.39
N CYS A 81 -12.59 8.41 -9.14
CA CYS A 81 -11.58 9.12 -8.34
C CYS A 81 -10.21 9.15 -9.03
N LEU A 82 -9.74 8.00 -9.50
CA LEU A 82 -8.47 7.88 -10.24
C LEU A 82 -8.47 8.65 -11.56
N ASN A 83 -9.65 8.92 -12.12
CA ASN A 83 -9.85 9.72 -13.33
C ASN A 83 -10.16 11.20 -13.04
N GLY A 84 -9.82 11.69 -11.83
CA GLY A 84 -10.00 13.09 -11.44
C GLY A 84 -11.46 13.55 -11.36
N LYS A 85 -12.41 12.62 -11.16
CA LYS A 85 -13.87 12.84 -11.20
C LYS A 85 -14.54 12.48 -9.86
N PRO A 86 -14.17 13.15 -8.74
CA PRO A 86 -14.66 12.79 -7.41
C PRO A 86 -16.17 13.05 -7.20
N ASP A 87 -16.77 13.98 -7.95
CA ASP A 87 -18.21 14.26 -7.89
C ASP A 87 -19.01 13.11 -8.52
N GLU A 88 -18.62 12.64 -9.71
CA GLU A 88 -19.22 11.44 -10.34
C GLU A 88 -19.00 10.17 -9.49
N ALA A 89 -17.89 10.10 -8.75
CA ALA A 89 -17.65 9.04 -7.77
C ALA A 89 -18.65 9.10 -6.60
N GLU A 90 -19.03 10.29 -6.13
CA GLU A 90 -20.07 10.44 -5.09
C GLU A 90 -21.47 10.12 -5.65
N GLU A 91 -21.79 10.56 -6.87
CA GLU A 91 -23.07 10.25 -7.54
C GLU A 91 -23.29 8.74 -7.70
N ILE A 92 -22.28 8.00 -8.21
CA ILE A 92 -22.42 6.56 -8.44
C ILE A 92 -22.55 5.78 -7.13
N LEU A 93 -21.94 6.25 -6.03
CA LEU A 93 -22.13 5.68 -4.69
C LEU A 93 -23.53 5.94 -4.13
N VAL A 94 -24.11 7.13 -4.36
CA VAL A 94 -25.51 7.42 -3.99
C VAL A 94 -26.48 6.52 -4.75
N VAL A 95 -26.24 6.29 -6.05
CA VAL A 95 -27.02 5.31 -6.84
C VAL A 95 -26.84 3.90 -6.29
N GLY A 96 -25.58 3.47 -6.05
CA GLY A 96 -25.26 2.15 -5.54
C GLY A 96 -25.94 1.84 -4.20
N LEU A 97 -25.81 2.74 -3.22
CA LEU A 97 -26.45 2.64 -1.90
C LEU A 97 -27.97 2.46 -2.01
N LYS A 98 -28.62 3.14 -2.96
CA LYS A 98 -30.07 3.01 -3.20
C LYS A 98 -30.45 1.65 -3.80
N GLN A 99 -29.64 1.09 -4.69
CA GLN A 99 -29.92 -0.22 -5.31
C GLN A 99 -29.58 -1.40 -4.39
N THR A 100 -28.57 -1.25 -3.52
CA THR A 100 -28.07 -2.29 -2.61
C THR A 100 -28.67 -2.23 -1.21
N GLU A 101 -29.74 -1.45 -1.00
CA GLU A 101 -30.46 -1.33 0.28
C GLU A 101 -29.57 -0.80 1.44
N ASN A 102 -28.70 0.17 1.13
CA ASN A 102 -27.66 0.74 2.00
C ASN A 102 -26.60 -0.28 2.45
N ASP A 103 -26.02 -1.00 1.49
CA ASP A 103 -24.93 -1.93 1.77
C ASP A 103 -23.76 -1.27 2.54
N ARG A 104 -23.24 -2.00 3.54
CA ARG A 104 -22.25 -1.48 4.48
C ARG A 104 -20.88 -1.22 3.85
N LEU A 105 -20.48 -1.97 2.82
CA LEU A 105 -19.23 -1.73 2.11
C LEU A 105 -19.32 -0.46 1.24
N LEU A 106 -20.49 -0.18 0.65
CA LEU A 106 -20.72 1.10 -0.03
C LEU A 106 -20.80 2.28 0.95
N GLN A 107 -21.36 2.09 2.15
CA GLN A 107 -21.35 3.13 3.20
C GLN A 107 -19.91 3.47 3.63
N LEU A 108 -19.06 2.46 3.83
CA LEU A 108 -17.62 2.66 4.09
C LEU A 108 -16.91 3.32 2.92
N THR A 109 -17.15 2.87 1.68
CA THR A 109 -16.53 3.46 0.48
C THR A 109 -16.90 4.93 0.34
N LYS A 110 -18.16 5.30 0.62
CA LYS A 110 -18.57 6.71 0.64
C LYS A 110 -17.88 7.49 1.76
N ALA A 111 -17.76 6.94 2.96
CA ALA A 111 -17.03 7.59 4.06
C ALA A 111 -15.55 7.82 3.71
N GLY A 112 -14.89 6.87 3.03
CA GLY A 112 -13.53 7.04 2.51
C GLY A 112 -13.40 8.14 1.46
N LEU A 113 -14.33 8.20 0.50
CA LEU A 113 -14.39 9.29 -0.49
C LEU A 113 -14.59 10.66 0.17
N LEU A 114 -15.41 10.74 1.22
CA LEU A 114 -15.61 11.98 1.99
C LEU A 114 -14.32 12.41 2.72
N GLU A 115 -13.51 11.48 3.24
CA GLU A 115 -12.17 11.77 3.79
C GLU A 115 -11.23 12.31 2.70
N ASP A 116 -11.13 11.63 1.55
CA ASP A 116 -10.24 12.01 0.42
C ASP A 116 -10.55 13.41 -0.12
N ASN A 117 -11.84 13.77 -0.13
CA ASN A 117 -12.37 15.07 -0.57
C ASN A 117 -12.40 16.14 0.55
N GLY A 118 -11.79 15.87 1.72
CA GLY A 118 -11.71 16.83 2.82
C GLY A 118 -13.03 17.09 3.58
N LYS A 119 -14.12 16.38 3.26
CA LYS A 119 -15.43 16.43 3.95
C LYS A 119 -15.39 15.62 5.26
N LYS A 120 -14.42 15.95 6.12
CA LYS A 120 -14.02 15.20 7.33
C LYS A 120 -15.17 14.96 8.32
N GLU A 121 -16.01 15.97 8.57
CA GLU A 121 -17.13 15.85 9.51
C GLU A 121 -18.23 14.92 8.99
N ASP A 122 -18.52 14.94 7.69
CA ASP A 122 -19.48 14.01 7.08
C ASP A 122 -18.94 12.58 7.14
N ALA A 123 -17.66 12.37 6.83
CA ALA A 123 -17.01 11.06 6.95
C ALA A 123 -17.06 10.52 8.39
N GLU A 124 -16.69 11.34 9.38
CA GLU A 124 -16.74 10.98 10.80
C GLU A 124 -18.14 10.53 11.22
N ASN A 125 -19.20 11.23 10.77
CA ASN A 125 -20.59 10.86 11.02
C ASN A 125 -20.97 9.52 10.37
N TYR A 126 -20.60 9.26 9.11
CA TYR A 126 -20.85 7.96 8.46
C TYR A 126 -20.19 6.80 9.22
N TYR A 127 -18.92 6.95 9.63
CA TYR A 127 -18.22 5.93 10.40
C TYR A 127 -18.84 5.72 11.79
N LYS A 128 -19.28 6.79 12.44
CA LYS A 128 -19.96 6.75 13.74
C LYS A 128 -21.29 6.01 13.68
N ASP A 129 -22.12 6.28 12.68
CA ASP A 129 -23.41 5.61 12.47
C ASP A 129 -23.23 4.12 12.17
N LEU A 130 -22.19 3.76 11.39
CA LEU A 130 -21.79 2.37 11.16
C LEU A 130 -21.39 1.68 12.47
N ALA A 131 -20.53 2.30 13.26
CA ALA A 131 -20.03 1.77 14.53
C ALA A 131 -21.12 1.66 15.62
N ALA A 132 -22.09 2.57 15.63
CA ALA A 132 -23.26 2.52 16.51
C ALA A 132 -24.22 1.38 16.13
N ALA A 133 -24.32 1.04 14.85
CA ALA A 133 -25.18 -0.05 14.37
C ALA A 133 -24.58 -1.45 14.60
N ASP A 134 -23.26 -1.60 14.49
CA ASP A 134 -22.54 -2.86 14.74
C ASP A 134 -21.07 -2.57 15.12
N LYS A 135 -20.66 -3.06 16.31
CA LYS A 135 -19.33 -2.82 16.90
C LYS A 135 -18.17 -3.28 16.01
N LYS A 136 -18.37 -4.16 15.03
CA LYS A 136 -17.29 -4.54 14.09
C LYS A 136 -16.84 -3.38 13.20
N TYR A 137 -17.67 -2.34 13.05
CA TYR A 137 -17.31 -1.11 12.34
C TYR A 137 -16.62 -0.07 13.23
N SER A 138 -16.49 -0.31 14.55
CA SER A 138 -15.84 0.62 15.49
C SER A 138 -14.42 1.02 15.10
N LYS A 139 -13.66 0.12 14.46
CA LYS A 139 -12.32 0.43 13.95
C LYS A 139 -12.30 1.62 12.98
N TYR A 140 -13.31 1.77 12.13
CA TYR A 140 -13.33 2.83 11.13
C TYR A 140 -13.56 4.22 11.75
N TYR A 141 -14.46 4.30 12.73
CA TYR A 141 -14.70 5.54 13.48
C TYR A 141 -13.47 5.92 14.33
N VAL A 142 -12.85 4.95 14.99
CA VAL A 142 -11.61 5.14 15.75
C VAL A 142 -10.47 5.62 14.86
N SER A 143 -10.24 5.00 13.69
CA SER A 143 -9.22 5.44 12.74
C SER A 143 -9.47 6.84 12.19
N SER A 144 -10.73 7.22 11.93
CA SER A 144 -11.09 8.58 11.51
C SER A 144 -10.79 9.60 12.62
N LEU A 145 -11.19 9.31 13.87
CA LEU A 145 -10.86 10.15 15.02
C LEU A 145 -9.33 10.30 15.20
N ILE A 146 -8.56 9.22 15.08
CA ILE A 146 -7.09 9.26 15.18
C ILE A 146 -6.47 10.10 14.06
N ARG A 147 -6.91 9.95 12.80
CA ARG A 147 -6.43 10.77 11.66
C ARG A 147 -6.71 12.26 11.84
N HIS A 148 -7.76 12.61 12.58
CA HIS A 148 -8.14 13.99 12.89
C HIS A 148 -7.68 14.43 14.29
N GLU A 149 -6.65 13.78 14.85
CA GLU A 149 -5.99 14.11 16.13
C GLU A 149 -6.91 14.05 17.37
N LYS A 150 -8.06 13.37 17.27
CA LYS A 150 -9.07 13.19 18.33
C LYS A 150 -8.86 11.88 19.13
N THR A 151 -7.61 11.49 19.39
CA THR A 151 -7.27 10.21 20.05
C THR A 151 -7.99 10.00 21.39
N GLU A 152 -8.12 11.05 22.20
CA GLU A 152 -8.85 11.01 23.48
C GLU A 152 -10.33 10.62 23.31
N LYS A 153 -10.99 11.12 22.25
CA LYS A 153 -12.39 10.76 21.92
C LYS A 153 -12.49 9.32 21.40
N ALA A 154 -11.45 8.83 20.72
CA ALA A 154 -11.40 7.43 20.29
C ALA A 154 -11.29 6.48 21.49
N ILE A 155 -10.52 6.87 22.52
CA ILE A 155 -10.46 6.15 23.80
C ILE A 155 -11.83 6.18 24.49
N GLU A 156 -12.43 7.36 24.69
CA GLU A 156 -13.76 7.51 25.32
C GLU A 156 -14.82 6.64 24.61
N PHE A 157 -14.85 6.67 23.28
CA PHE A 157 -15.75 5.83 22.49
C PHE A 157 -15.52 4.34 22.74
N LEU A 158 -14.27 3.86 22.68
CA LEU A 158 -13.95 2.46 22.90
C LEU A 158 -14.28 2.00 24.33
N GLU A 159 -13.95 2.79 25.34
CA GLU A 159 -14.33 2.52 26.73
C GLU A 159 -15.86 2.41 26.87
N SER A 160 -16.62 3.28 26.22
CA SER A 160 -18.09 3.32 26.30
C SER A 160 -18.79 2.10 25.69
N ILE A 161 -18.23 1.48 24.63
CA ILE A 161 -18.88 0.36 23.94
C ILE A 161 -18.60 -1.01 24.58
N GLY A 162 -17.81 -1.07 25.65
CA GLY A 162 -17.52 -2.32 26.38
C GLY A 162 -16.73 -3.33 25.54
N VAL A 163 -15.43 -3.10 25.37
CA VAL A 163 -14.52 -3.95 24.58
C VAL A 163 -14.05 -5.23 25.28
N GLN A 164 -14.35 -5.38 26.57
CA GLN A 164 -13.67 -6.29 27.51
C GLN A 164 -13.77 -7.80 27.16
N GLU A 165 -14.73 -8.19 26.33
CA GLU A 165 -14.97 -9.57 25.88
C GLU A 165 -14.55 -9.81 24.40
N ASN A 166 -13.96 -8.81 23.74
CA ASN A 166 -13.57 -8.87 22.33
C ASN A 166 -12.08 -8.51 22.17
N TYR A 167 -11.26 -9.51 21.82
CA TYR A 167 -9.81 -9.34 21.69
C TYR A 167 -9.41 -8.37 20.55
N GLU A 168 -10.21 -8.24 19.48
CA GLU A 168 -9.95 -7.32 18.37
C GLU A 168 -10.18 -5.87 18.79
N LEU A 169 -11.24 -5.61 19.56
CA LEU A 169 -11.50 -4.29 20.14
C LEU A 169 -10.53 -3.95 21.27
N LEU A 170 -10.03 -4.94 22.01
CA LEU A 170 -8.93 -4.74 22.97
C LEU A 170 -7.61 -4.43 22.27
N ASN A 171 -7.31 -5.04 21.12
CA ASN A 171 -6.15 -4.68 20.29
C ASN A 171 -6.26 -3.24 19.78
N LEU A 172 -7.45 -2.85 19.30
CA LEU A 172 -7.73 -1.49 18.84
C LEU A 172 -7.60 -0.45 19.97
N LEU A 173 -8.14 -0.75 21.16
CA LEU A 173 -7.98 0.11 22.33
C LEU A 173 -6.53 0.18 22.81
N ALA A 174 -5.80 -0.94 22.79
CA ALA A 174 -4.38 -0.97 23.11
C ALA A 174 -3.55 -0.08 22.15
N GLU A 175 -3.83 -0.15 20.85
CA GLU A 175 -3.18 0.72 19.86
C GLU A 175 -3.55 2.19 20.07
N THR A 176 -4.82 2.48 20.36
CA THR A 176 -5.29 3.85 20.61
C THR A 176 -4.62 4.45 21.87
N TYR A 177 -4.50 3.68 22.96
CA TYR A 177 -3.73 4.10 24.14
C TYR A 177 -2.24 4.31 23.83
N PHE A 178 -1.62 3.44 23.04
CA PHE A 178 -0.22 3.60 22.66
C PHE A 178 0.01 4.89 21.85
N LEU A 179 -0.90 5.23 20.93
CA LEU A 179 -0.87 6.49 20.18
C LEU A 179 -1.11 7.72 21.09
N ASN A 180 -1.74 7.53 22.25
CA ASN A 180 -1.91 8.53 23.31
C ASN A 180 -0.76 8.55 24.34
N ASP A 181 0.33 7.82 24.09
CA ASP A 181 1.47 7.54 24.99
C ASP A 181 1.11 6.84 26.34
N ASP A 182 -0.13 6.38 26.50
CA ASP A 182 -0.69 5.65 27.65
C ASP A 182 -0.21 4.18 27.68
N LYS A 183 1.12 3.96 27.64
CA LYS A 183 1.75 2.63 27.47
C LYS A 183 1.30 1.59 28.49
N ASP A 184 1.12 1.94 29.77
CA ASP A 184 0.66 0.97 30.77
C ASP A 184 -0.80 0.52 30.57
N LYS A 185 -1.68 1.40 30.02
CA LYS A 185 -3.05 1.00 29.63
C LYS A 185 -3.05 0.15 28.36
N ALA A 186 -2.19 0.50 27.39
CA ALA A 186 -1.97 -0.31 26.20
C ALA A 186 -1.52 -1.73 26.56
N LEU A 187 -0.58 -1.86 27.52
CA LEU A 187 -0.15 -3.15 28.05
C LEU A 187 -1.30 -3.94 28.71
N ALA A 188 -2.11 -3.31 29.55
CA ALA A 188 -3.24 -3.98 30.20
C ALA A 188 -4.23 -4.56 29.16
N CYS A 189 -4.50 -3.81 28.09
CA CYS A 189 -5.35 -4.25 26.99
C CYS A 189 -4.72 -5.40 26.18
N ILE A 190 -3.39 -5.38 25.96
CA ILE A 190 -2.64 -6.48 25.33
C ILE A 190 -2.72 -7.75 26.20
N SER A 191 -2.47 -7.65 27.52
CA SER A 191 -2.60 -8.77 28.45
C SER A 191 -3.98 -9.44 28.37
N GLN A 192 -5.03 -8.62 28.33
CA GLN A 192 -6.41 -9.10 28.26
C GLN A 192 -6.77 -9.68 26.88
N SER A 193 -6.32 -9.07 25.79
CA SER A 193 -6.48 -9.62 24.45
C SER A 193 -5.83 -11.00 24.32
N LEU A 194 -4.61 -11.15 24.84
CA LEU A 194 -3.85 -12.40 24.82
C LEU A 194 -4.38 -13.45 25.80
N SER A 195 -5.16 -13.09 26.82
CA SER A 195 -5.83 -14.04 27.70
C SER A 195 -7.15 -14.56 27.10
N LEU A 196 -7.85 -13.75 26.31
CA LEU A 196 -9.01 -14.18 25.53
C LEU A 196 -8.62 -15.06 24.33
N GLN A 197 -7.62 -14.62 23.55
CA GLN A 197 -7.15 -15.31 22.34
C GLN A 197 -5.61 -15.36 22.34
N PRO A 198 -4.98 -16.48 22.75
CA PRO A 198 -3.53 -16.61 22.78
C PRO A 198 -2.88 -16.76 21.40
N ASP A 199 -3.58 -17.35 20.43
CA ASP A 199 -3.11 -17.60 19.06
C ASP A 199 -3.75 -16.59 18.10
N GLN A 200 -3.07 -15.44 17.96
CA GLN A 200 -3.41 -14.32 17.09
C GLN A 200 -2.11 -13.59 16.73
N SER A 201 -2.07 -12.79 15.67
CA SER A 201 -0.91 -11.94 15.36
C SER A 201 -1.03 -10.53 15.93
N GLY A 202 -2.25 -10.00 16.05
CA GLY A 202 -2.52 -8.59 16.37
C GLY A 202 -1.85 -8.11 17.66
N ALA A 203 -2.16 -8.75 18.79
CA ALA A 203 -1.61 -8.36 20.10
C ALA A 203 -0.08 -8.46 20.20
N TYR A 204 0.54 -9.52 19.64
CA TYR A 204 2.00 -9.64 19.63
C TYR A 204 2.65 -8.62 18.68
N ASN A 205 2.08 -8.36 17.51
CA ASN A 205 2.57 -7.32 16.60
C ASN A 205 2.49 -5.93 17.23
N LEU A 206 1.43 -5.64 17.99
CA LEU A 206 1.35 -4.40 18.76
C LEU A 206 2.39 -4.34 19.87
N ALA A 207 2.58 -5.41 20.66
CA ALA A 207 3.64 -5.48 21.66
C ALA A 207 5.04 -5.25 21.02
N LEU A 208 5.29 -5.82 19.85
CA LEU A 208 6.52 -5.56 19.08
C LEU A 208 6.62 -4.10 18.66
N LYS A 209 5.54 -3.49 18.13
CA LYS A 209 5.50 -2.08 17.73
C LYS A 209 5.83 -1.14 18.90
N ILE A 210 5.30 -1.41 20.09
CA ILE A 210 5.55 -0.61 21.31
C ILE A 210 7.02 -0.70 21.75
N TYR A 211 7.65 -1.88 21.65
CA TYR A 211 8.97 -2.17 22.22
C TYR A 211 10.09 -2.42 21.20
N ILE A 212 9.90 -2.05 19.92
CA ILE A 212 10.79 -2.44 18.81
C ILE A 212 12.25 -2.01 19.01
N ASN A 213 12.46 -0.81 19.58
CA ASN A 213 13.78 -0.25 19.89
C ASN A 213 14.23 -0.50 21.34
N ARG A 214 13.47 -1.31 22.11
CA ARG A 214 13.67 -1.53 23.54
C ARG A 214 13.43 -3.00 23.90
N SER A 215 14.22 -3.88 23.30
CA SER A 215 14.06 -5.34 23.45
C SER A 215 14.16 -5.85 24.90
N GLU A 216 14.79 -5.10 25.81
CA GLU A 216 14.77 -5.36 27.26
C GLU A 216 13.40 -5.10 27.89
N GLU A 217 12.68 -4.05 27.45
CA GLU A 217 11.31 -3.77 27.93
C GLU A 217 10.30 -4.82 27.44
N LEU A 218 10.54 -5.44 26.27
CA LEU A 218 9.75 -6.57 25.81
C LEU A 218 9.93 -7.81 26.72
N ILE A 219 11.12 -7.99 27.31
CA ILE A 219 11.37 -9.00 28.35
C ILE A 219 10.68 -8.62 29.66
N VAL A 220 10.68 -7.32 30.05
CA VAL A 220 9.88 -6.83 31.19
C VAL A 220 8.38 -7.10 30.99
N LEU A 221 7.85 -6.89 29.79
CA LEU A 221 6.47 -7.26 29.46
C LEU A 221 6.25 -8.77 29.60
N SER A 222 7.15 -9.61 29.09
CA SER A 222 7.01 -11.06 29.26
C SER A 222 6.97 -11.46 30.75
N ASN A 223 7.76 -10.81 31.61
CA ASN A 223 7.71 -11.04 33.06
C ASN A 223 6.36 -10.58 33.67
N LYS A 224 5.85 -9.39 33.30
CA LYS A 224 4.51 -8.92 33.71
C LYS A 224 3.39 -9.90 33.33
N LEU A 225 3.46 -10.53 32.15
CA LEU A 225 2.49 -11.56 31.75
C LEU A 225 2.62 -12.83 32.60
N LEU A 226 3.84 -13.25 32.94
CA LEU A 226 4.07 -14.41 33.80
C LEU A 226 3.50 -14.21 35.20
N GLU A 227 3.66 -13.01 35.78
CA GLU A 227 3.05 -12.61 37.06
C GLU A 227 1.51 -12.65 37.03
N GLN A 228 0.91 -12.48 35.85
CA GLN A 228 -0.55 -12.57 35.61
C GLN A 228 -1.02 -14.01 35.33
N ASN A 229 -0.15 -15.02 35.46
CA ASN A 229 -0.38 -16.44 35.10
C ASN A 229 -0.58 -16.68 33.58
N LEU A 230 -0.12 -15.76 32.73
CA LEU A 230 -0.15 -15.88 31.27
C LEU A 230 1.18 -16.46 30.75
N ASP A 231 1.51 -17.67 31.21
CA ASP A 231 2.81 -18.35 30.96
C ASP A 231 3.09 -18.58 29.47
N ILE A 232 2.10 -19.04 28.69
CA ILE A 232 2.26 -19.26 27.24
C ILE A 232 2.56 -17.93 26.54
N GLN A 233 1.79 -16.89 26.84
CA GLN A 233 1.91 -15.55 26.26
C GLN A 233 3.27 -14.92 26.62
N SER A 234 3.72 -15.09 27.87
CA SER A 234 5.05 -14.70 28.35
C SER A 234 6.15 -15.39 27.55
N GLN A 235 6.06 -16.72 27.42
CA GLN A 235 7.01 -17.52 26.64
C GLN A 235 7.07 -17.06 25.18
N VAL A 236 5.92 -16.84 24.53
CA VAL A 236 5.85 -16.35 23.13
C VAL A 236 6.50 -14.97 23.00
N LEU A 237 6.18 -14.01 23.88
CA LEU A 237 6.81 -12.67 23.83
C LEU A 237 8.33 -12.73 24.03
N LYS A 238 8.80 -13.49 25.01
CA LYS A 238 10.23 -13.70 25.25
C LYS A 238 10.91 -14.38 24.06
N PHE A 239 10.24 -15.33 23.42
CA PHE A 239 10.72 -16.03 22.24
C PHE A 239 10.92 -15.07 21.06
N ILE A 240 9.91 -14.26 20.75
CA ILE A 240 9.99 -13.28 19.67
C ILE A 240 11.03 -12.19 20.01
N ALA A 241 11.15 -11.78 21.28
CA ALA A 241 12.17 -10.83 21.74
C ALA A 241 13.60 -11.32 21.47
N LEU A 242 13.89 -12.61 21.74
CA LEU A 242 15.19 -13.22 21.45
C LEU A 242 15.47 -13.30 19.94
N SER A 243 14.44 -13.65 19.14
CA SER A 243 14.52 -13.68 17.68
C SER A 243 14.81 -12.29 17.08
N LYS A 244 14.09 -11.25 17.52
CA LYS A 244 14.33 -9.85 17.06
C LYS A 244 15.70 -9.32 17.48
N GLN A 245 16.22 -9.75 18.64
CA GLN A 245 17.60 -9.46 19.08
C GLN A 245 18.68 -10.24 18.31
N LYS A 246 18.30 -11.16 17.40
CA LYS A 246 19.21 -12.10 16.72
C LYS A 246 20.07 -12.93 17.69
N LYS A 247 19.58 -13.14 18.93
CA LYS A 247 20.21 -13.99 19.94
C LYS A 247 19.87 -15.46 19.69
N TYR A 248 20.25 -15.96 18.52
CA TYR A 248 19.80 -17.27 18.03
C TYR A 248 20.24 -18.43 18.95
N ASP A 249 21.43 -18.39 19.54
CA ASP A 249 21.89 -19.39 20.52
C ASP A 249 20.96 -19.51 21.74
N ASP A 250 20.50 -18.37 22.26
CA ASP A 250 19.58 -18.33 23.40
C ASP A 250 18.15 -18.67 22.97
N LEU A 251 17.75 -18.27 21.75
CA LEU A 251 16.48 -18.63 21.14
C LEU A 251 16.35 -20.15 20.97
N PHE A 252 17.36 -20.84 20.42
CA PHE A 252 17.34 -22.29 20.24
C PHE A 252 17.35 -23.03 21.58
N LYS A 253 18.17 -22.60 22.56
CA LYS A 253 18.15 -23.18 23.92
C LYS A 253 16.79 -22.99 24.60
N PHE A 254 16.17 -21.83 24.43
CA PHE A 254 14.86 -21.54 25.00
C PHE A 254 13.75 -22.31 24.26
N TYR A 255 13.86 -22.49 22.93
CA TYR A 255 12.95 -23.32 22.14
C TYR A 255 12.86 -24.74 22.71
N GLU A 256 13.99 -25.38 23.00
CA GLU A 256 14.00 -26.74 23.58
C GLU A 256 13.24 -26.81 24.91
N GLN A 257 13.30 -25.74 25.72
CA GLN A 257 12.63 -25.63 27.03
C GLN A 257 11.14 -25.30 26.94
N LEU A 258 10.62 -24.88 25.79
CA LEU A 258 9.20 -24.56 25.62
C LEU A 258 8.31 -25.81 25.77
N ALA A 259 7.15 -25.62 26.39
CA ALA A 259 6.10 -26.65 26.44
C ALA A 259 5.55 -26.95 25.04
N ASP A 260 5.08 -28.18 24.81
CA ASP A 260 4.58 -28.62 23.49
C ASP A 260 3.41 -27.77 22.98
N GLN A 261 2.57 -27.22 23.88
CA GLN A 261 1.50 -26.30 23.50
C GLN A 261 2.07 -25.01 22.87
N THR A 262 3.07 -24.39 23.52
CA THR A 262 3.76 -23.20 23.01
C THR A 262 4.53 -23.50 21.72
N LYS A 263 5.27 -24.61 21.66
CA LYS A 263 5.96 -25.08 20.44
C LYS A 263 5.02 -25.30 19.27
N ASN A 264 3.77 -25.66 19.53
CA ASN A 264 2.80 -25.95 18.48
C ASN A 264 2.15 -24.72 17.84
N MET A 265 2.19 -23.55 18.50
CA MET A 265 1.66 -22.30 17.97
C MET A 265 2.34 -21.89 16.66
N VAL A 266 1.55 -21.46 15.69
CA VAL A 266 2.02 -21.19 14.32
C VAL A 266 3.00 -20.01 14.30
N LEU A 267 2.78 -19.00 15.16
CA LEU A 267 3.68 -17.87 15.34
C LEU A 267 5.07 -18.30 15.85
N VAL A 268 5.13 -19.24 16.79
CA VAL A 268 6.40 -19.79 17.33
C VAL A 268 7.12 -20.61 16.26
N LYS A 269 6.41 -21.50 15.56
CA LYS A 269 6.94 -22.28 14.43
C LYS A 269 7.52 -21.40 13.33
N THR A 270 6.80 -20.34 12.95
CA THR A 270 7.26 -19.40 11.91
C THR A 270 8.49 -18.61 12.39
N THR A 271 8.47 -18.13 13.63
CA THR A 271 9.60 -17.38 14.22
C THR A 271 10.88 -18.22 14.29
N ILE A 272 10.79 -19.49 14.68
CA ILE A 272 11.97 -20.38 14.73
C ILE A 272 12.44 -20.83 13.35
N ALA A 273 11.52 -20.99 12.40
CA ALA A 273 11.86 -21.28 11.01
C ALA A 273 12.61 -20.12 10.35
N SER A 274 12.16 -18.88 10.55
CA SER A 274 12.90 -17.67 10.13
C SER A 274 14.27 -17.58 10.78
N ALA A 275 14.40 -17.90 12.07
CA ALA A 275 15.69 -17.92 12.75
C ALA A 275 16.67 -18.98 12.18
N TRP A 276 16.18 -20.16 11.80
CA TRP A 276 17.01 -21.15 11.10
C TRP A 276 17.39 -20.69 9.68
N PHE A 277 16.49 -20.03 8.96
CA PHE A 277 16.77 -19.43 7.64
C PHE A 277 17.84 -18.33 7.73
N ASP A 278 17.74 -17.41 8.69
CA ASP A 278 18.76 -16.37 8.96
C ASP A 278 20.15 -16.97 9.27
N GLN A 279 20.19 -18.20 9.78
CA GLN A 279 21.40 -18.99 10.03
C GLN A 279 21.81 -19.89 8.84
N GLY A 280 21.21 -19.71 7.66
CA GLY A 280 21.48 -20.51 6.45
C GLY A 280 20.97 -21.96 6.47
N ASN A 281 20.19 -22.34 7.49
CA ASN A 281 19.68 -23.71 7.68
C ASN A 281 18.23 -23.84 7.17
N ILE A 282 18.04 -23.66 5.85
CA ILE A 282 16.72 -23.61 5.20
C ILE A 282 15.90 -24.89 5.43
N ASP A 283 16.55 -26.06 5.39
CA ASP A 283 15.91 -27.37 5.56
C ASP A 283 15.18 -27.50 6.91
N LYS A 284 15.84 -27.09 8.01
CA LYS A 284 15.27 -27.13 9.36
C LYS A 284 14.05 -26.24 9.51
N GLY A 285 14.10 -25.04 8.94
CA GLY A 285 12.94 -24.14 8.96
C GLY A 285 11.77 -24.71 8.15
N THR A 286 12.06 -25.31 7.00
CA THR A 286 11.05 -25.94 6.14
C THR A 286 10.41 -27.16 6.80
N GLU A 287 11.20 -28.01 7.47
CA GLU A 287 10.73 -29.17 8.24
C GLU A 287 9.71 -28.77 9.31
N ILE A 288 10.01 -27.72 10.10
CA ILE A 288 9.14 -27.20 11.17
C ILE A 288 7.78 -26.72 10.63
N LEU A 289 7.73 -26.20 9.40
CA LEU A 289 6.50 -25.67 8.79
C LEU A 289 5.76 -26.67 7.89
N THR A 290 6.35 -27.83 7.59
CA THR A 290 5.84 -28.78 6.57
C THR A 290 4.42 -29.26 6.82
N ASN A 291 3.98 -29.36 8.09
CA ASN A 291 2.67 -29.89 8.47
C ASN A 291 1.59 -28.81 8.71
N ILE A 292 1.86 -27.54 8.41
CA ILE A 292 0.88 -26.44 8.59
C ILE A 292 -0.11 -26.45 7.41
N LYS A 293 -1.40 -26.66 7.68
CA LYS A 293 -2.44 -26.61 6.65
C LYS A 293 -3.03 -25.20 6.56
N VAL A 294 -3.02 -24.61 5.36
CA VAL A 294 -3.52 -23.25 5.11
C VAL A 294 -5.00 -23.05 5.49
N ASP A 295 -5.83 -24.09 5.30
CA ASP A 295 -7.27 -24.03 5.59
C ASP A 295 -7.59 -24.02 7.10
N GLU A 296 -6.67 -24.50 7.94
CA GLU A 296 -6.81 -24.52 9.40
C GLU A 296 -6.46 -23.17 10.04
N LEU A 297 -5.95 -22.20 9.26
CA LEU A 297 -5.54 -20.88 9.73
C LEU A 297 -6.66 -19.85 9.54
N SER A 298 -6.84 -19.01 10.56
CA SER A 298 -7.87 -17.96 10.61
C SER A 298 -7.32 -16.55 10.91
N ASP A 299 -6.01 -16.37 11.07
CA ASP A 299 -5.38 -15.06 11.32
C ASP A 299 -4.56 -14.62 10.09
N ALA A 300 -4.95 -13.48 9.51
CA ALA A 300 -4.33 -12.95 8.29
C ALA A 300 -2.88 -12.46 8.45
N GLY A 301 -2.42 -12.16 9.67
CA GLY A 301 -1.03 -11.78 9.95
C GLY A 301 -0.12 -12.98 10.22
N ILE A 302 -0.65 -14.08 10.79
CA ILE A 302 0.04 -15.37 10.82
C ILE A 302 0.25 -15.89 9.39
N LEU A 303 -0.79 -15.78 8.55
CA LEU A 303 -0.72 -16.11 7.13
C LEU A 303 0.30 -15.25 6.37
N ALA A 304 0.34 -13.93 6.61
CA ALA A 304 1.38 -13.06 6.08
C ALA A 304 2.79 -13.45 6.57
N SER A 305 2.93 -13.92 7.81
CA SER A 305 4.23 -14.34 8.36
C SER A 305 4.75 -15.60 7.64
N LEU A 306 3.88 -16.58 7.39
CA LEU A 306 4.20 -17.77 6.59
C LEU A 306 4.48 -17.41 5.13
N GLY A 307 3.67 -16.54 4.53
CA GLY A 307 3.85 -16.08 3.16
C GLY A 307 5.20 -15.39 2.95
N ASN A 308 5.61 -14.51 3.88
CA ASN A 308 6.93 -13.87 3.88
C ASN A 308 8.07 -14.89 4.03
N TYR A 309 7.92 -15.90 4.91
CA TYR A 309 8.92 -16.97 5.06
C TYR A 309 9.13 -17.74 3.74
N TYR A 310 8.05 -18.21 3.13
CA TYR A 310 8.15 -18.95 1.86
C TYR A 310 8.65 -18.08 0.71
N LEU A 311 8.30 -16.79 0.68
CA LEU A 311 8.82 -15.84 -0.30
C LEU A 311 10.34 -15.64 -0.14
N ALA A 312 10.84 -15.49 1.09
CA ALA A 312 12.27 -15.37 1.37
C ALA A 312 13.06 -16.64 1.02
N ASN A 313 12.44 -17.82 1.18
CA ASN A 313 13.00 -19.10 0.74
C ASN A 313 12.92 -19.33 -0.79
N GLY A 314 12.26 -18.45 -1.56
CA GLY A 314 12.04 -18.63 -3.00
C GLY A 314 10.86 -19.54 -3.38
N ASP A 315 10.10 -20.08 -2.41
CA ASP A 315 8.87 -20.86 -2.66
C ASP A 315 7.69 -19.91 -2.92
N LYS A 316 7.72 -19.24 -4.08
CA LYS A 316 6.70 -18.29 -4.51
C LYS A 316 5.29 -18.91 -4.57
N GLN A 317 5.17 -20.22 -4.81
CA GLN A 317 3.87 -20.90 -4.86
C GLN A 317 3.22 -21.00 -3.47
N LYS A 318 3.96 -21.44 -2.44
CA LYS A 318 3.43 -21.42 -1.06
C LYS A 318 3.23 -19.99 -0.56
N ALA A 319 4.12 -19.07 -0.91
CA ALA A 319 3.98 -17.65 -0.55
C ALA A 319 2.61 -17.08 -1.01
N ARG A 320 2.24 -17.34 -2.27
CA ARG A 320 0.94 -16.98 -2.85
C ARG A 320 -0.21 -17.66 -2.09
N LEU A 321 -0.16 -18.97 -1.91
CA LEU A 321 -1.20 -19.76 -1.24
C LEU A 321 -1.55 -19.21 0.16
N PHE A 322 -0.54 -18.93 0.98
CA PHE A 322 -0.76 -18.38 2.32
C PHE A 322 -1.26 -16.93 2.27
N ALA A 323 -0.72 -16.09 1.38
CA ALA A 323 -1.13 -14.70 1.26
C ALA A 323 -2.54 -14.52 0.68
N GLU A 324 -2.95 -15.31 -0.32
CA GLU A 324 -4.32 -15.35 -0.86
C GLU A 324 -5.33 -15.74 0.22
N ARG A 325 -5.00 -16.76 1.04
CA ARG A 325 -5.80 -17.11 2.21
C ARG A 325 -5.88 -15.94 3.20
N GLY A 326 -4.77 -15.23 3.43
CA GLY A 326 -4.71 -14.03 4.27
C GLY A 326 -5.66 -12.92 3.79
N VAL A 327 -5.64 -12.61 2.49
CA VAL A 327 -6.59 -11.69 1.85
C VAL A 327 -8.04 -12.16 2.00
N SER A 328 -8.32 -13.46 1.86
CA SER A 328 -9.68 -14.01 2.00
C SER A 328 -10.27 -13.89 3.41
N ILE A 329 -9.41 -13.79 4.44
CA ILE A 329 -9.79 -13.63 5.84
C ILE A 329 -9.91 -12.16 6.22
N ASN A 330 -8.93 -11.34 5.81
CA ASN A 330 -8.93 -9.91 6.05
C ASN A 330 -8.32 -9.18 4.84
N SER A 331 -9.20 -8.67 3.98
CA SER A 331 -8.85 -7.93 2.77
C SER A 331 -8.25 -6.55 3.03
N GLU A 332 -8.19 -6.08 4.28
CA GLU A 332 -7.50 -4.82 4.63
C GLU A 332 -6.02 -5.04 4.98
N LYS A 333 -5.57 -6.30 5.09
CA LYS A 333 -4.22 -6.60 5.58
C LYS A 333 -3.15 -6.47 4.47
N LEU A 334 -2.61 -5.26 4.32
CA LEU A 334 -1.59 -4.88 3.32
C LEU A 334 -0.44 -5.90 3.17
N ASP A 335 0.09 -6.44 4.27
CA ASP A 335 1.20 -7.41 4.24
C ASP A 335 0.98 -8.57 3.26
N ASN A 336 -0.26 -9.08 3.15
CA ASN A 336 -0.58 -10.18 2.23
C ASN A 336 -0.50 -9.73 0.76
N TYR A 337 -0.99 -8.53 0.45
CA TYR A 337 -0.88 -7.94 -0.90
C TYR A 337 0.57 -7.65 -1.27
N LEU A 338 1.40 -7.22 -0.32
CA LEU A 338 2.84 -7.01 -0.56
C LEU A 338 3.58 -8.33 -0.85
N ILE A 339 3.21 -9.44 -0.20
CA ILE A 339 3.75 -10.77 -0.51
C ILE A 339 3.34 -11.19 -1.92
N LEU A 340 2.07 -10.99 -2.29
CA LEU A 340 1.56 -11.34 -3.61
C LEU A 340 2.25 -10.52 -4.70
N TYR A 341 2.27 -9.20 -4.57
CA TYR A 341 3.02 -8.28 -5.43
C TYR A 341 4.47 -8.73 -5.63
N LYS A 342 5.24 -8.90 -4.55
CA LYS A 342 6.64 -9.34 -4.60
C LYS A 342 6.81 -10.72 -5.22
N SER A 343 5.88 -11.64 -4.99
CA SER A 343 5.93 -12.97 -5.60
C SER A 343 5.76 -12.91 -7.12
N TYR A 344 4.95 -11.99 -7.66
CA TYR A 344 4.67 -11.87 -9.09
C TYR A 344 5.60 -10.91 -9.83
N LEU A 345 6.23 -9.94 -9.15
CA LEU A 345 6.96 -8.82 -9.76
C LEU A 345 7.98 -9.21 -10.86
N GLU A 346 8.69 -10.33 -10.69
CA GLU A 346 9.68 -10.83 -11.67
C GLU A 346 9.08 -11.75 -12.75
N GLU A 347 7.86 -12.26 -12.54
CA GLU A 347 7.18 -13.24 -13.41
C GLU A 347 6.12 -12.59 -14.29
N ASP A 348 5.36 -11.65 -13.73
CA ASP A 348 4.24 -10.95 -14.36
C ASP A 348 3.99 -9.61 -13.61
N ASP A 349 4.60 -8.53 -14.10
CA ASP A 349 4.44 -7.16 -13.58
C ASP A 349 2.98 -6.67 -13.64
N SER A 350 2.22 -7.05 -14.67
CA SER A 350 0.79 -6.72 -14.78
C SER A 350 -0.01 -7.36 -13.65
N LEU A 351 0.21 -8.65 -13.38
CA LEU A 351 -0.46 -9.36 -12.28
C LEU A 351 0.01 -8.88 -10.91
N ALA A 352 1.27 -8.48 -10.76
CA ALA A 352 1.77 -7.83 -9.56
C ALA A 352 1.01 -6.51 -9.28
N LYS A 353 0.84 -5.66 -10.30
CA LYS A 353 0.08 -4.40 -10.20
C LYS A 353 -1.42 -4.63 -9.93
N ILE A 354 -2.02 -5.68 -10.50
CA ILE A 354 -3.40 -6.09 -10.17
C ILE A 354 -3.56 -6.36 -8.67
N TRP A 355 -2.59 -7.01 -8.01
CA TRP A 355 -2.66 -7.21 -6.56
C TRP A 355 -2.60 -5.90 -5.76
N LEU A 356 -1.80 -4.93 -6.18
CA LEU A 356 -1.79 -3.60 -5.55
C LEU A 356 -3.13 -2.87 -5.78
N MET A 357 -3.70 -2.96 -6.97
CA MET A 357 -5.03 -2.40 -7.27
C MET A 357 -6.13 -3.06 -6.42
N ARG A 358 -6.06 -4.38 -6.21
CA ARG A 358 -6.97 -5.10 -5.32
C ARG A 358 -6.88 -4.65 -3.84
N PHE A 359 -5.73 -4.16 -3.39
CA PHE A 359 -5.59 -3.53 -2.05
C PHE A 359 -6.27 -2.16 -2.01
N LEU A 360 -6.08 -1.31 -3.03
CA LEU A 360 -6.77 -0.01 -3.11
C LEU A 360 -8.29 -0.20 -3.16
N LEU A 361 -8.76 -1.20 -3.91
CA LEU A 361 -10.17 -1.58 -3.99
C LEU A 361 -10.71 -2.27 -2.72
N SER A 362 -9.87 -2.83 -1.85
CA SER A 362 -10.32 -3.39 -0.58
C SER A 362 -10.32 -2.35 0.54
N ASN A 363 -9.40 -1.39 0.53
CA ASN A 363 -9.26 -0.37 1.55
C ASN A 363 -10.58 0.44 1.75
N PRO A 364 -11.05 0.63 3.00
CA PRO A 364 -12.28 1.36 3.30
C PRO A 364 -12.05 2.81 3.76
N TYR A 365 -10.80 3.26 3.91
CA TYR A 365 -10.46 4.59 4.47
C TYR A 365 -10.38 5.71 3.44
N GLY A 366 -10.46 5.38 2.15
CA GLY A 366 -10.19 6.30 1.05
C GLY A 366 -8.95 5.89 0.25
N LEU A 367 -8.85 6.40 -0.96
CA LEU A 367 -7.75 6.17 -1.89
C LEU A 367 -6.46 6.84 -1.41
N LYS A 368 -6.53 8.04 -0.81
CA LYS A 368 -5.35 8.78 -0.35
C LYS A 368 -4.65 8.06 0.81
N GLU A 369 -5.39 7.53 1.78
CA GLU A 369 -4.80 6.71 2.86
C GLU A 369 -4.22 5.40 2.32
N ALA A 370 -4.94 4.69 1.43
CA ALA A 370 -4.45 3.45 0.86
C ALA A 370 -3.13 3.64 0.08
N LYS A 371 -3.01 4.71 -0.72
CA LYS A 371 -1.75 5.13 -1.36
C LYS A 371 -0.66 5.45 -0.33
N SER A 372 -1.01 6.10 0.78
CA SER A 372 -0.10 6.42 1.88
C SER A 372 0.50 5.17 2.54
N GLU A 373 -0.32 4.15 2.84
CA GLU A 373 0.14 2.87 3.40
C GLU A 373 1.14 2.15 2.48
N LEU A 374 0.86 2.14 1.17
CA LEU A 374 1.73 1.57 0.15
C LEU A 374 3.07 2.32 0.04
N PHE A 375 3.02 3.65 0.01
CA PHE A 375 4.21 4.50 -0.01
C PHE A 375 5.11 4.28 1.22
N LYS A 376 4.52 4.25 2.42
CA LYS A 376 5.22 3.92 3.68
C LYS A 376 5.87 2.53 3.65
N SER A 377 5.33 1.62 2.84
CA SER A 377 5.87 0.26 2.64
C SER A 377 6.97 0.16 1.57
N GLY A 378 7.43 1.30 1.04
CA GLY A 378 8.42 1.38 -0.03
C GLY A 378 7.87 1.13 -1.44
N ILE A 379 6.55 0.96 -1.59
CA ILE A 379 5.90 0.77 -2.88
C ILE A 379 5.42 2.12 -3.41
N LYS A 380 6.17 2.69 -4.35
CA LYS A 380 5.72 3.83 -5.15
C LYS A 380 4.78 3.32 -6.26
N ILE A 381 3.47 3.40 -6.06
CA ILE A 381 2.54 3.16 -7.17
C ILE A 381 2.38 4.45 -7.98
N PHE A 382 2.79 4.41 -9.24
CA PHE A 382 2.52 5.46 -10.22
C PHE A 382 1.07 5.38 -10.71
N LEU A 383 0.12 5.65 -9.82
CA LEU A 383 -1.25 6.00 -10.20
C LEU A 383 -1.29 7.52 -10.34
N ASN A 384 -1.20 7.97 -11.60
CA ASN A 384 -1.08 9.36 -12.00
C ASN A 384 -2.02 10.27 -11.21
N GLU A 385 -1.44 11.15 -10.39
CA GLU A 385 -2.13 12.29 -9.80
C GLU A 385 -1.13 13.46 -9.79
N ILE A 386 -1.44 14.45 -10.61
CA ILE A 386 -1.21 15.84 -10.28
C ILE A 386 -2.62 16.42 -10.26
N GLU A 387 -3.09 16.82 -9.09
CA GLU A 387 -4.41 17.44 -8.96
C GLU A 387 -4.42 18.72 -9.81
N GLN A 388 -5.45 18.88 -10.66
CA GLN A 388 -5.53 20.01 -11.61
C GLN A 388 -5.67 21.38 -10.94
N GLU A 389 -6.03 21.41 -9.65
CA GLU A 389 -6.39 22.64 -8.94
C GLU A 389 -5.21 23.34 -8.24
N ASP A 390 -4.18 22.61 -7.78
CA ASP A 390 -3.01 23.19 -7.12
C ASP A 390 -1.80 23.33 -8.05
N ILE A 391 -1.96 24.21 -9.05
CA ILE A 391 -0.82 24.87 -9.72
C ILE A 391 -0.29 25.96 -8.77
N SER A 392 0.29 25.52 -7.65
CA SER A 392 0.67 26.40 -6.56
C SER A 392 1.83 27.33 -6.94
N LYS A 393 1.99 28.42 -6.18
CA LYS A 393 3.17 29.28 -6.31
C LYS A 393 4.45 28.55 -5.95
N ASP A 394 4.37 27.50 -5.15
CA ASP A 394 5.52 26.74 -4.67
C ASP A 394 6.18 25.96 -5.81
N ILE A 395 5.37 25.35 -6.70
CA ILE A 395 5.86 24.76 -7.97
C ILE A 395 6.62 25.80 -8.81
N VAL A 396 6.10 27.04 -8.85
CA VAL A 396 6.75 28.12 -9.59
C VAL A 396 8.01 28.62 -8.89
N SER A 397 8.09 28.66 -7.55
CA SER A 397 9.31 29.03 -6.81
C SER A 397 10.35 27.90 -6.76
N ASP A 398 9.95 26.64 -6.91
CA ASP A 398 10.90 25.53 -7.07
C ASP A 398 11.61 25.62 -8.44
N ILE A 399 10.96 26.19 -9.45
CA ILE A 399 11.51 26.40 -10.80
C ILE A 399 12.17 27.78 -10.95
N LEU A 400 11.63 28.80 -10.31
CA LEU A 400 12.14 30.17 -10.25
C LEU A 400 12.78 30.42 -8.89
N LEU A 401 14.10 30.56 -8.84
CA LEU A 401 14.82 30.98 -7.62
C LEU A 401 14.35 32.38 -7.19
N ASP A 402 13.33 32.40 -6.32
CA ASP A 402 12.55 33.59 -6.02
C ASP A 402 13.19 34.37 -4.85
N GLY A 403 14.14 35.23 -5.20
CA GLY A 403 14.64 36.29 -4.32
C GLY A 403 16.04 36.09 -3.73
N GLU A 404 16.80 37.18 -3.81
CA GLU A 404 18.14 37.41 -3.24
C GLU A 404 19.30 36.66 -3.92
N GLU A 405 20.29 37.42 -4.38
CA GLU A 405 21.56 36.88 -4.88
C GLU A 405 22.27 36.19 -3.70
N PRO A 406 22.65 34.90 -3.79
CA PRO A 406 23.50 34.29 -2.77
C PRO A 406 24.85 35.00 -2.79
N ASP A 407 25.15 35.75 -1.72
CA ASP A 407 26.29 36.68 -1.67
C ASP A 407 27.66 36.01 -1.90
N ASP A 408 27.77 34.68 -1.73
CA ASP A 408 29.01 33.92 -1.96
C ASP A 408 28.82 32.60 -2.75
N TRP A 409 29.54 32.55 -3.89
CA TRP A 409 30.23 31.40 -4.53
C TRP A 409 29.62 29.98 -4.66
N CYS A 410 28.32 29.74 -4.47
CA CYS A 410 27.68 28.45 -4.81
C CYS A 410 26.69 28.48 -6.01
N ALA A 411 26.75 29.50 -6.86
CA ALA A 411 25.84 29.68 -8.01
C ALA A 411 26.30 28.98 -9.32
N TYR A 412 26.65 27.70 -9.21
CA TYR A 412 26.63 26.77 -10.35
C TYR A 412 25.55 25.71 -10.08
N TRP A 413 25.32 24.80 -11.03
CA TRP A 413 24.31 23.73 -10.95
C TRP A 413 22.85 24.21 -11.17
N MET A 414 22.10 23.40 -11.91
CA MET A 414 20.69 23.63 -12.26
C MET A 414 19.83 23.08 -11.12
N ASN A 415 18.76 23.76 -10.71
CA ASN A 415 18.02 23.34 -9.52
C ASN A 415 16.71 22.57 -9.82
N SER A 416 15.96 22.93 -10.87
CA SER A 416 14.71 22.25 -11.24
C SER A 416 14.42 22.21 -12.74
N VAL A 417 13.70 21.18 -13.18
CA VAL A 417 13.20 20.98 -14.55
C VAL A 417 11.70 20.70 -14.51
N TYR A 418 10.92 21.36 -15.37
CA TYR A 418 9.50 21.04 -15.58
C TYR A 418 9.31 20.26 -16.89
N LEU A 419 8.58 19.14 -16.84
CA LEU A 419 8.36 18.27 -18.00
C LEU A 419 6.87 18.30 -18.41
N ASP A 420 6.56 19.00 -19.49
CA ASP A 420 5.27 18.92 -20.17
C ASP A 420 5.25 17.64 -21.04
N ILE A 421 4.69 16.57 -20.46
CA ILE A 421 4.56 15.28 -21.15
C ILE A 421 3.52 15.34 -22.28
N GLN A 422 2.51 16.21 -22.19
CA GLN A 422 1.43 16.29 -23.19
C GLN A 422 1.94 16.87 -24.51
N ASN A 423 2.77 17.92 -24.45
CA ASN A 423 3.36 18.55 -25.62
C ASN A 423 4.78 18.02 -25.94
N ASN A 424 5.31 17.12 -25.11
CA ASN A 424 6.67 16.58 -25.21
C ASN A 424 7.75 17.68 -25.16
N VAL A 425 7.63 18.59 -24.18
CA VAL A 425 8.52 19.75 -23.99
C VAL A 425 9.13 19.74 -22.59
N ALA A 426 10.45 19.91 -22.51
CA ALA A 426 11.16 20.11 -21.25
C ALA A 426 11.51 21.59 -21.04
N TYR A 427 11.24 22.11 -19.85
CA TYR A 427 11.42 23.50 -19.46
C TYR A 427 12.52 23.65 -18.41
N PHE A 428 13.43 24.60 -18.64
CA PHE A 428 14.59 24.87 -17.76
C PHE A 428 14.71 26.37 -17.51
N ASN A 429 14.96 26.76 -16.26
CA ASN A 429 15.29 28.15 -15.91
C ASN A 429 16.81 28.37 -16.06
N VAL A 430 17.22 29.51 -16.60
CA VAL A 430 18.63 29.90 -16.79
C VAL A 430 18.88 31.25 -16.16
N MET A 431 19.74 31.26 -15.14
CA MET A 431 20.17 32.48 -14.45
C MET A 431 21.20 33.27 -15.27
N THR A 432 21.14 34.59 -15.12
CA THR A 432 22.10 35.54 -15.71
C THR A 432 23.03 36.09 -14.65
N LYS A 433 24.32 36.27 -14.95
CA LYS A 433 25.21 37.06 -14.09
C LYS A 433 26.00 38.06 -14.94
N ASP A 434 25.92 39.33 -14.55
CA ASP A 434 26.70 40.45 -15.08
C ASP A 434 26.84 40.50 -16.61
N GLU A 435 25.67 40.69 -17.27
CA GLU A 435 25.50 40.79 -18.72
C GLU A 435 25.92 39.54 -19.51
N ALA A 436 26.24 38.43 -18.82
CA ALA A 436 26.51 37.13 -19.42
C ALA A 436 25.46 36.09 -19.00
N VAL A 437 25.15 35.19 -19.94
CA VAL A 437 24.32 34.01 -19.70
C VAL A 437 25.08 32.79 -20.21
N THR A 438 25.36 31.84 -19.33
CA THR A 438 26.00 30.58 -19.70
C THR A 438 24.95 29.49 -19.80
N TRP A 439 24.75 28.99 -21.01
CA TRP A 439 23.90 27.85 -21.30
C TRP A 439 24.70 26.57 -21.11
N VAL A 440 24.10 25.55 -20.51
CA VAL A 440 24.66 24.21 -20.39
C VAL A 440 23.69 23.26 -21.10
N ILE A 441 24.07 22.80 -22.29
CA ILE A 441 23.23 21.95 -23.14
C ILE A 441 23.67 20.49 -22.96
N PRO A 442 22.81 19.59 -22.46
CA PRO A 442 23.11 18.17 -22.41
C PRO A 442 23.02 17.57 -23.82
N THR A 443 24.13 17.07 -24.35
CA THR A 443 24.16 16.34 -25.63
C THR A 443 24.35 14.84 -25.41
N ALA A 444 24.28 14.05 -26.48
CA ALA A 444 24.63 12.62 -26.43
C ALA A 444 26.10 12.35 -26.05
N ASN A 445 26.98 13.34 -26.26
CA ASN A 445 28.44 13.21 -26.05
C ASN A 445 28.94 13.95 -24.78
N GLY A 446 28.04 14.46 -23.94
CA GLY A 446 28.37 15.23 -22.74
C GLY A 446 27.72 16.62 -22.69
N LEU A 447 28.10 17.43 -21.71
CA LEU A 447 27.62 18.81 -21.56
C LEU A 447 28.39 19.75 -22.50
N VAL A 448 27.68 20.56 -23.28
CA VAL A 448 28.26 21.64 -24.09
C VAL A 448 27.89 22.98 -23.44
N THR A 449 28.89 23.79 -23.11
CA THR A 449 28.69 25.12 -22.53
C THR A 449 28.77 26.21 -23.59
N HIS A 450 27.79 27.12 -23.59
CA HIS A 450 27.77 28.30 -24.44
C HIS A 450 27.52 29.55 -23.59
N THR A 451 28.58 30.34 -23.38
CA THR A 451 28.46 31.65 -22.74
C THR A 451 28.21 32.73 -23.78
N PHE A 452 27.09 33.42 -23.64
CA PHE A 452 26.71 34.59 -24.41
C PHE A 452 26.91 35.83 -23.55
N ASN A 453 27.64 36.82 -24.06
CA ASN A 453 27.91 38.09 -23.38
C ASN A 453 27.07 39.22 -23.99
N ASN A 454 26.89 40.31 -23.25
CA ASN A 454 26.07 41.48 -23.59
C ASN A 454 24.56 41.15 -23.73
N ILE A 455 24.03 40.32 -22.84
CA ILE A 455 22.60 40.00 -22.76
C ILE A 455 21.91 40.88 -21.71
N GLU A 456 20.66 41.28 -21.98
CA GLU A 456 19.81 42.01 -21.03
C GLU A 456 19.57 41.17 -19.74
N LYS A 457 19.69 41.77 -18.56
CA LYS A 457 19.35 41.10 -17.29
C LYS A 457 17.83 40.82 -17.24
N LYS A 458 17.43 39.61 -17.62
CA LYS A 458 16.06 39.05 -17.64
C LYS A 458 16.09 37.58 -17.24
N ASN A 459 14.96 37.04 -16.80
CA ASN A 459 14.83 35.60 -16.55
C ASN A 459 14.64 34.86 -17.89
N TYR A 460 15.48 33.87 -18.17
CA TYR A 460 15.42 33.08 -19.40
C TYR A 460 14.87 31.68 -19.11
N ILE A 461 13.84 31.28 -19.86
CA ILE A 461 13.27 29.94 -19.77
C ILE A 461 13.49 29.23 -21.10
N MET A 462 14.22 28.12 -21.08
CA MET A 462 14.45 27.29 -22.26
C MET A 462 13.34 26.27 -22.44
N ARG A 463 13.01 25.97 -23.71
CA ARG A 463 12.04 24.95 -24.13
C ARG A 463 12.73 23.98 -25.09
N ILE A 464 12.85 22.71 -24.69
CA ILE A 464 13.42 21.64 -25.51
C ILE A 464 12.28 20.76 -26.00
N HIS A 465 12.05 20.74 -27.32
CA HIS A 465 10.96 19.98 -27.95
C HIS A 465 11.43 18.58 -28.35
N ASN A 466 10.67 17.55 -27.95
CA ASN A 466 11.00 16.13 -28.14
C ASN A 466 12.35 15.72 -27.53
N PRO A 467 12.53 15.83 -26.20
CA PRO A 467 13.73 15.37 -25.51
C PRO A 467 13.92 13.84 -25.66
N VAL A 468 15.17 13.41 -25.85
CA VAL A 468 15.53 11.99 -25.97
C VAL A 468 15.93 11.42 -24.60
N VAL A 469 15.41 10.25 -24.27
CA VAL A 469 15.55 9.58 -22.98
C VAL A 469 16.09 8.15 -23.20
N VAL A 470 17.08 7.72 -22.41
CA VAL A 470 17.79 6.42 -22.57
C VAL A 470 18.10 5.84 -21.19
N SER A 471 17.83 4.55 -20.93
CA SER A 471 18.29 3.85 -19.72
C SER A 471 18.54 2.35 -19.94
N SER A 472 19.55 1.81 -19.25
CA SER A 472 19.72 0.36 -19.02
C SER A 472 20.73 0.12 -17.89
N GLU A 473 20.35 -0.68 -16.89
CA GLU A 473 21.16 -1.15 -15.73
C GLU A 473 21.61 -0.07 -14.72
N LEU A 474 21.43 -0.35 -13.42
CA LEU A 474 22.19 0.24 -12.30
C LEU A 474 21.89 -0.49 -10.96
N GLU A 475 22.92 -1.10 -10.38
CA GLU A 475 22.93 -1.56 -8.97
C GLU A 475 23.25 -0.38 -8.03
N MET A 476 22.82 -0.44 -6.76
CA MET A 476 23.12 0.59 -5.74
C MET A 476 23.98 0.04 -4.59
N TYR A 477 25.06 0.75 -4.26
CA TYR A 477 25.81 0.62 -3.00
C TYR A 477 26.20 2.02 -2.46
N PRO A 478 26.44 2.19 -1.13
CA PRO A 478 26.20 3.47 -0.46
C PRO A 478 27.45 4.22 0.07
N TYR A 479 27.23 5.50 0.41
CA TYR A 479 28.15 6.49 1.01
C TYR A 479 29.31 6.95 0.08
N SER A 480 29.66 8.24 0.01
CA SER A 480 29.21 9.40 0.81
C SER A 480 29.43 10.73 0.09
N LYS A 481 28.35 11.53 0.01
CA LYS A 481 28.34 13.00 -0.19
C LYS A 481 28.87 13.52 -1.57
N GLN A 482 28.34 14.65 -2.05
CA GLN A 482 28.58 15.26 -3.39
C GLN A 482 28.06 14.38 -4.55
N GLY A 483 27.13 14.79 -5.41
CA GLY A 483 26.43 16.07 -5.57
C GLY A 483 25.60 16.08 -6.84
N ASN A 484 24.36 15.59 -6.73
CA ASN A 484 23.25 15.88 -7.63
C ASN A 484 23.27 15.44 -9.12
N GLY A 485 22.10 15.00 -9.60
CA GLY A 485 21.41 15.86 -10.56
C GLY A 485 21.23 15.33 -11.97
N ASP A 486 20.61 14.17 -12.06
CA ASP A 486 20.62 13.36 -13.27
C ASP A 486 19.64 13.82 -14.38
N ARG A 487 19.98 13.62 -15.66
CA ARG A 487 18.91 13.47 -16.67
C ARG A 487 18.19 12.19 -16.34
N TYR A 488 16.89 12.31 -16.14
CA TYR A 488 16.01 11.42 -15.39
C TYR A 488 15.88 9.96 -15.84
N GLN A 489 16.58 9.55 -16.89
CA GLN A 489 16.82 8.13 -17.16
C GLN A 489 18.26 7.81 -17.60
N GLN A 490 19.07 8.79 -18.03
CA GLN A 490 20.54 8.90 -17.82
C GLN A 490 21.10 10.21 -18.46
N ALA A 491 21.97 10.97 -17.75
CA ALA A 491 22.82 12.03 -18.35
C ALA A 491 22.94 13.42 -17.66
N ILE A 492 24.05 13.74 -17.02
CA ILE A 492 24.40 13.31 -15.66
C ILE A 492 23.68 12.00 -15.24
N ILE A 493 24.45 10.90 -15.20
CA ILE A 493 24.45 9.77 -14.23
C ILE A 493 25.95 9.40 -14.00
N GLN A 494 26.81 10.38 -14.30
CA GLN A 494 28.17 10.20 -14.76
C GLN A 494 28.99 11.50 -14.59
N CYS A 495 28.54 12.41 -13.71
CA CYS A 495 29.37 13.53 -13.23
C CYS A 495 29.91 13.28 -11.82
N LEU A 496 29.46 12.22 -11.12
CA LEU A 496 29.89 11.87 -9.77
C LEU A 496 30.84 10.67 -9.76
N LYS A 497 32.00 10.88 -10.40
CA LYS A 497 33.23 10.15 -10.05
C LYS A 497 34.35 11.16 -9.81
N ASP A 498 34.37 11.70 -8.61
CA ASP A 498 35.60 11.75 -7.82
C ASP A 498 35.26 11.69 -6.33
N ASP A 499 36.09 10.97 -5.57
CA ASP A 499 35.84 10.63 -4.16
C ASP A 499 36.05 11.85 -3.24
N SER A 500 35.01 12.66 -2.99
CA SER A 500 35.10 13.72 -1.96
C SER A 500 33.84 13.90 -1.12
N GLU A 501 34.03 13.76 0.18
CA GLU A 501 32.99 13.76 1.20
C GLU A 501 32.32 15.15 1.45
N ASP A 502 31.51 15.78 0.56
CA ASP A 502 30.49 16.84 0.94
C ASP A 502 29.38 17.27 -0.08
N SER A 503 28.11 16.84 0.08
CA SER A 503 26.88 17.55 -0.36
C SER A 503 25.57 16.87 0.08
N GLU A 504 24.47 17.63 -0.07
CA GLU A 504 23.06 17.22 0.06
C GLU A 504 22.22 17.48 -1.21
N ASP A 505 22.82 17.97 -2.29
CA ASP A 505 22.09 18.44 -3.47
C ASP A 505 21.36 17.33 -4.27
N SER A 506 20.05 17.52 -4.52
CA SER A 506 19.20 16.70 -5.40
C SER A 506 18.37 17.58 -6.37
N LEU A 507 18.15 17.15 -7.61
CA LEU A 507 17.60 17.96 -8.71
C LEU A 507 16.10 17.73 -8.74
N GLY A 508 15.33 18.79 -8.79
CA GLY A 508 13.89 18.69 -8.95
C GLY A 508 13.54 18.29 -10.38
N VAL A 509 12.77 17.21 -10.57
CA VAL A 509 11.88 17.11 -11.72
C VAL A 509 10.45 17.22 -11.25
N ILE A 510 9.79 18.23 -11.81
CA ILE A 510 8.37 18.42 -11.71
C ILE A 510 7.79 17.95 -13.03
N ILE A 511 7.30 16.72 -13.05
CA ILE A 511 6.46 16.25 -14.16
C ILE A 511 5.17 17.08 -14.15
N GLY A 512 4.64 17.43 -15.31
CA GLY A 512 3.45 18.26 -15.45
C GLY A 512 2.34 17.61 -16.26
N GLN A 513 1.10 17.78 -15.79
CA GLN A 513 -0.12 17.52 -16.57
C GLN A 513 -1.01 18.78 -16.74
N GLY A 514 -0.53 19.95 -16.29
CA GLY A 514 -1.26 21.22 -16.31
C GLY A 514 -1.12 22.06 -17.59
N GLY A 515 -0.50 21.48 -18.63
CA GLY A 515 -0.17 22.15 -19.89
C GLY A 515 1.20 22.86 -19.89
N PRO A 516 1.43 23.78 -20.85
CA PRO A 516 2.67 24.55 -20.99
C PRO A 516 3.04 25.32 -19.71
N PHE A 517 4.34 25.43 -19.40
CA PHE A 517 4.80 26.16 -18.21
C PHE A 517 4.39 27.65 -18.21
N GLU A 518 4.19 28.22 -19.39
CA GLU A 518 3.62 29.56 -19.60
C GLU A 518 2.23 29.71 -18.98
N GLU A 519 1.36 28.70 -19.10
CA GLU A 519 0.04 28.74 -18.49
C GLU A 519 0.13 28.62 -16.97
N ILE A 520 1.08 27.82 -16.48
CA ILE A 520 1.36 27.65 -15.06
C ILE A 520 1.81 28.98 -14.44
N LEU A 521 2.82 29.63 -15.02
CA LEU A 521 3.30 30.95 -14.59
C LEU A 521 2.18 31.99 -14.54
N ALA A 522 1.33 32.04 -15.58
CA ALA A 522 0.22 32.96 -15.65
C ALA A 522 -0.85 32.67 -14.57
N LYS A 523 -1.19 31.39 -14.34
CA LYS A 523 -2.15 30.97 -13.30
C LYS A 523 -1.64 31.28 -11.88
N SER A 524 -0.34 31.10 -11.62
CA SER A 524 0.28 31.42 -10.32
C SER A 524 0.53 32.93 -10.11
N GLY A 525 0.13 33.79 -11.06
CA GLY A 525 0.14 35.25 -10.94
C GLY A 525 1.45 35.93 -11.38
N TYR A 526 2.34 35.23 -12.07
CA TYR A 526 3.53 35.82 -12.67
C TYR A 526 3.21 36.38 -14.06
N SER A 527 3.77 37.55 -14.36
CA SER A 527 3.58 38.19 -15.66
C SER A 527 4.62 37.68 -16.66
N LEU A 528 4.16 37.12 -17.78
CA LEU A 528 5.00 36.45 -18.78
C LEU A 528 6.01 37.39 -19.46
N ASP A 529 5.76 38.70 -19.47
CA ASP A 529 6.67 39.73 -20.00
C ASP A 529 7.99 39.88 -19.21
N LYS A 530 8.03 39.38 -17.97
CA LYS A 530 9.26 39.30 -17.16
C LYS A 530 10.22 38.18 -17.60
N PHE A 531 9.75 37.27 -18.46
CA PHE A 531 10.49 36.09 -18.90
C PHE A 531 10.74 36.13 -20.39
N THR A 532 11.90 35.65 -20.82
CA THR A 532 12.19 35.43 -22.24
C THR A 532 12.29 33.93 -22.51
N PHE A 533 11.30 33.40 -23.23
CA PHE A 533 11.28 32.00 -23.63
C PHE A 533 12.17 31.77 -24.85
N ILE A 534 13.00 30.73 -24.80
CA ILE A 534 13.92 30.35 -25.88
C ILE A 534 13.62 28.91 -26.30
N ASP A 535 13.17 28.72 -27.54
CA ASP A 535 13.08 27.38 -28.13
C ASP A 535 14.45 26.88 -28.57
N ILE A 536 14.76 25.64 -28.20
CA ILE A 536 15.98 24.93 -28.63
C ILE A 536 15.54 23.74 -29.50
N GLY A 537 16.07 23.69 -30.72
CA GLY A 537 15.90 22.56 -31.63
C GLY A 537 16.93 21.46 -31.36
N ASN A 538 16.67 20.25 -31.87
CA ASN A 538 17.51 19.06 -31.64
C ASN A 538 18.88 19.04 -32.36
N ASN A 539 19.40 20.18 -32.84
CA ASN A 539 20.68 20.31 -33.55
C ASN A 539 21.49 21.50 -33.03
#